data_AF-A0A2A2LRR2-F1
#
_entry.id   AF-A0A2A2LRR2-F1
#
_cell.length_a   1.000
_cell.length_b   1.000
_cell.length_c   1.000
_cell.angle_alpha   90.00
_cell.angle_beta   90.00
_cell.angle_gamma   90.00
#
_symmetry.space_group_name_H-M   'P 1'
#
loop_
_entity.id
_entity.type
_entity.pdbx_description
1 polymer ?
#
loop_
_entity_poly.entity_id
_entity_poly.type
_entity_poly.pdbx_seq_one_letter_code
_entity_poly.pdbx_strand_id
1 'polypeptide(L)'
;MSSGSMKRHNRAEDGDPSWTQTLQKALRSSSDWSDKDELLDVIYWGKQILAVLIGVVFGLTPLYGILAIATYVAISTLVTQHYVTKFQGVDEEELGGFWELAKEGFGSAFASFMVSWITVFSAVHHTSSLVQKLATSKFKQFSIDAKHEFGLYIFENIGIRLTSMPELFCYEKSEKCAVWLSVEESCGDPVHTDKIYVGIKTWSGYHISRLPVVKRTWGGKFLNIEYVSDKTDQTIPTISFGVNNTERGHCAKTFAILERFLNLQHETKSQFQWLLIADDDTLVSVERLMDLLSCYDSAEKIIIGERYGFGFSEDGKYGYSYPTGGSGMIFTPSAVSALVANCLCPSPDSPDDMIIGLCASVEKIPIVHVAGMHQARPVDYSPKYIKRQKSISFHKFDEIDPYKTFGAYLREEKSDKSTKSKDEL
;
A
#
# COMPACT_ATOMS: atom_id res chain seq x y z
N MET A 1 -73.83 6.11 61.60
CA MET A 1 -74.40 4.75 61.66
C MET A 1 -74.23 4.10 60.30
N SER A 2 -73.89 2.82 60.35
CA SER A 2 -73.70 1.88 59.24
C SER A 2 -74.95 1.70 58.37
N SER A 3 -74.71 1.14 57.17
CA SER A 3 -75.59 0.26 56.37
C SER A 3 -76.70 0.95 55.53
N GLY A 4 -76.90 0.65 54.24
CA GLY A 4 -76.26 -0.33 53.36
C GLY A 4 -76.97 -0.44 52.00
N SER A 5 -76.22 -0.97 51.02
CA SER A 5 -76.63 -1.80 49.87
C SER A 5 -77.57 -1.26 48.78
N MET A 6 -77.03 -1.11 47.56
CA MET A 6 -77.72 -1.55 46.34
C MET A 6 -76.72 -2.16 45.34
N LYS A 7 -77.09 -3.35 44.84
CA LYS A 7 -76.29 -4.33 44.10
C LYS A 7 -75.71 -3.80 42.78
N ARG A 8 -74.42 -4.07 42.54
CA ARG A 8 -73.79 -4.05 41.21
C ARG A 8 -73.92 -5.43 40.56
N HIS A 9 -74.41 -5.46 39.33
CA HIS A 9 -74.30 -6.60 38.42
C HIS A 9 -72.82 -6.77 38.04
N ASN A 10 -72.24 -7.94 38.35
CA ASN A 10 -70.94 -8.35 37.87
C ASN A 10 -71.03 -8.70 36.38
N ARG A 11 -70.26 -8.01 35.55
CA ARG A 11 -69.79 -8.50 34.25
C ARG A 11 -68.32 -8.86 34.46
N ALA A 12 -67.99 -10.14 34.30
CA ALA A 12 -66.63 -10.64 34.46
C ALA A 12 -65.70 -9.99 33.42
N GLU A 13 -64.53 -9.54 33.88
CA GLU A 13 -63.37 -9.20 33.05
C GLU A 13 -62.65 -10.53 32.75
N ASP A 14 -62.73 -11.01 31.50
CA ASP A 14 -61.76 -11.99 30.99
C ASP A 14 -60.51 -11.20 30.55
N GLY A 15 -59.38 -11.51 31.18
CA GLY A 15 -58.08 -10.88 30.87
C GLY A 15 -57.39 -11.58 29.71
N ASP A 16 -56.75 -10.79 28.83
CA ASP A 16 -55.98 -11.28 27.68
C ASP A 16 -54.93 -12.34 28.10
N PRO A 17 -54.77 -13.43 27.33
CA PRO A 17 -53.80 -14.48 27.62
C PRO A 17 -52.35 -13.94 27.56
N SER A 18 -51.49 -14.45 28.45
CA SER A 18 -50.07 -14.10 28.46
C SER A 18 -49.37 -14.61 27.19
N TRP A 19 -48.53 -13.79 26.53
CA TRP A 19 -47.80 -14.17 25.31
C TRP A 19 -47.02 -15.50 25.41
N THR A 20 -46.55 -15.86 26.61
CA THR A 20 -45.90 -17.15 26.89
C THR A 20 -46.84 -18.34 26.76
N GLN A 21 -48.10 -18.17 27.15
CA GLN A 21 -49.16 -19.18 27.03
C GLN A 21 -49.56 -19.34 25.57
N THR A 22 -49.72 -18.24 24.83
CA THR A 22 -49.99 -18.24 23.39
C THR A 22 -48.85 -18.89 22.60
N LEU A 23 -47.58 -18.63 22.96
CA LEU A 23 -46.43 -19.30 22.34
C LEU A 23 -46.40 -20.81 22.65
N GLN A 24 -46.69 -21.19 23.89
CA GLN A 24 -46.73 -22.60 24.27
C GLN A 24 -47.87 -23.36 23.58
N LYS A 25 -49.01 -22.68 23.38
CA LYS A 25 -50.16 -23.13 22.60
C LYS A 25 -49.81 -23.25 21.12
N ALA A 26 -49.12 -22.26 20.54
CA ALA A 26 -48.64 -22.27 19.16
C ALA A 26 -47.69 -23.44 18.83
N LEU A 27 -46.93 -23.93 19.80
CA LEU A 27 -46.00 -25.06 19.64
C LEU A 27 -46.63 -26.43 19.90
N ARG A 28 -47.87 -26.48 20.41
CA ARG A 28 -48.64 -27.71 20.57
C ARG A 28 -49.52 -27.95 19.36
N SER A 29 -49.44 -29.14 18.79
CA SER A 29 -50.28 -29.57 17.67
C SER A 29 -51.75 -29.65 18.09
N SER A 30 -52.65 -29.27 17.19
CA SER A 30 -54.11 -29.33 17.40
C SER A 30 -54.60 -28.58 18.64
N SER A 31 -54.08 -27.37 18.85
CA SER A 31 -54.55 -26.51 19.94
C SER A 31 -55.89 -25.85 19.59
N ASP A 32 -56.68 -25.50 20.61
CA ASP A 32 -57.99 -24.85 20.44
C ASP A 32 -57.83 -23.34 20.24
N TRP A 33 -58.17 -22.83 19.06
CA TRP A 33 -58.08 -21.41 18.69
C TRP A 33 -59.47 -20.77 18.66
N SER A 34 -60.07 -20.60 19.84
CA SER A 34 -61.38 -19.95 20.01
C SER A 34 -61.38 -18.48 19.60
N ASP A 35 -60.25 -17.81 19.74
CA ASP A 35 -59.99 -16.48 19.20
C ASP A 35 -59.16 -16.59 17.91
N LYS A 36 -59.77 -16.16 16.80
CA LYS A 36 -59.15 -16.14 15.48
C LYS A 36 -57.97 -15.18 15.43
N ASP A 37 -58.06 -14.03 16.10
CA ASP A 37 -57.04 -12.98 16.04
C ASP A 37 -55.76 -13.45 16.76
N GLU A 38 -55.89 -14.25 17.82
CA GLU A 38 -54.75 -14.88 18.52
C GLU A 38 -53.93 -15.80 17.58
N LEU A 39 -54.60 -16.60 16.74
CA LEU A 39 -53.93 -17.47 15.78
C LEU A 39 -53.30 -16.67 14.62
N LEU A 40 -53.97 -15.62 14.15
CA LEU A 40 -53.45 -14.73 13.12
C LEU A 40 -52.19 -13.99 13.59
N ASP A 41 -52.12 -13.58 14.85
CA ASP A 41 -50.92 -13.00 15.47
C ASP A 41 -49.75 -14.00 15.51
N VAL A 42 -50.03 -15.26 15.86
CA VAL A 42 -49.04 -16.34 15.83
C VAL A 42 -48.51 -16.56 14.41
N ILE A 43 -49.38 -16.54 13.41
CA ILE A 43 -49.01 -16.67 12.00
C ILE A 43 -48.18 -15.47 11.54
N TYR A 44 -48.59 -14.26 11.92
CA TYR A 44 -47.87 -13.02 11.60
C TYR A 44 -46.42 -13.08 12.08
N TRP A 45 -46.21 -13.35 13.37
CA TRP A 45 -44.86 -13.40 13.96
C TRP A 45 -44.06 -14.62 13.48
N GLY A 46 -44.72 -15.77 13.31
CA GLY A 46 -44.11 -16.97 12.75
C GLY A 46 -43.54 -16.73 11.34
N LYS A 47 -44.27 -15.99 10.50
CA LYS A 47 -43.81 -15.58 9.16
C LYS A 47 -42.61 -14.64 9.21
N GLN A 48 -42.53 -13.71 10.16
CA GLN A 48 -41.35 -12.84 10.31
C GLN A 48 -40.09 -13.65 10.64
N ILE A 49 -40.19 -14.58 11.58
CA ILE A 49 -39.07 -15.45 11.97
C ILE A 49 -38.64 -16.32 10.79
N LEU A 50 -39.60 -16.96 10.12
CA LEU A 50 -39.34 -17.77 8.93
C LEU A 50 -38.68 -16.96 7.81
N ALA A 51 -39.13 -15.72 7.59
CA ALA A 51 -38.58 -14.82 6.58
C ALA A 51 -37.11 -14.50 6.82
N VAL A 52 -36.72 -14.21 8.06
CA VAL A 52 -35.32 -13.96 8.42
C VAL A 52 -34.48 -15.23 8.23
N LEU A 53 -34.97 -16.39 8.67
CA LEU A 53 -34.24 -17.67 8.50
C LEU A 53 -34.01 -18.02 7.03
N ILE A 54 -35.05 -17.91 6.20
CA ILE A 54 -34.93 -18.13 4.75
C ILE A 54 -34.01 -17.09 4.13
N GLY A 55 -34.10 -15.82 4.55
CA GLY A 55 -33.24 -14.74 4.07
C GLY A 55 -31.76 -15.02 4.31
N VAL A 56 -31.40 -15.52 5.51
CA VAL A 56 -30.02 -15.94 5.81
C VAL A 56 -29.59 -17.09 4.90
N VAL A 57 -30.40 -18.15 4.77
CA VAL A 57 -30.07 -19.33 3.94
C VAL A 57 -29.91 -18.93 2.46
N PHE A 58 -30.80 -18.10 1.95
CA PHE A 58 -30.75 -17.60 0.57
C PHE A 58 -29.59 -16.63 0.37
N GLY A 59 -29.18 -15.92 1.42
CA GLY A 59 -27.99 -15.04 1.37
C GLY A 59 -26.67 -15.81 1.39
N LEU A 60 -26.65 -17.03 1.91
CA LEU A 60 -25.50 -17.93 1.87
C LEU A 60 -25.39 -18.72 0.55
N THR A 61 -26.43 -18.70 -0.28
CA THR A 61 -26.49 -19.42 -1.56
C THR A 61 -26.55 -18.42 -2.73
N PRO A 62 -25.96 -18.74 -3.89
CA PRO A 62 -25.94 -17.83 -5.04
C PRO A 62 -27.27 -17.89 -5.82
N LEU A 63 -28.38 -17.61 -5.16
CA LEU A 63 -29.69 -17.46 -5.79
C LEU A 63 -29.87 -16.01 -6.23
N TYR A 64 -30.40 -15.79 -7.44
CA TYR A 64 -30.49 -14.45 -8.03
C TYR A 64 -31.90 -14.11 -8.52
N GLY A 65 -32.26 -12.83 -8.36
CA GLY A 65 -33.38 -12.20 -9.05
C GLY A 65 -34.75 -12.81 -8.74
N ILE A 66 -35.62 -12.80 -9.75
CA ILE A 66 -37.04 -13.14 -9.63
C ILE A 66 -37.28 -14.59 -9.13
N LEU A 67 -36.36 -15.52 -9.42
CA LEU A 67 -36.52 -16.93 -9.06
C LEU A 67 -36.46 -17.13 -7.53
N ALA A 68 -35.57 -16.40 -6.85
CA ALA A 68 -35.46 -16.45 -5.39
C ALA A 68 -36.70 -15.86 -4.72
N ILE A 69 -37.23 -14.74 -5.25
CA ILE A 69 -38.46 -14.12 -4.77
C ILE A 69 -39.64 -15.08 -4.93
N ALA A 70 -39.81 -15.67 -6.12
CA ALA A 70 -40.88 -16.64 -6.36
C ALA A 70 -40.76 -17.88 -5.44
N THR A 71 -39.54 -18.34 -5.19
CA THR A 71 -39.28 -19.48 -4.29
C THR A 71 -39.62 -19.13 -2.84
N TYR A 72 -39.26 -17.93 -2.36
CA TYR A 72 -39.65 -17.46 -1.03
C TYR A 72 -41.17 -17.41 -0.86
N VAL A 73 -41.87 -16.83 -1.83
CA VAL A 73 -43.34 -16.75 -1.80
C VAL A 73 -43.94 -18.16 -1.72
N ALA A 74 -43.47 -19.09 -2.55
CA ALA A 74 -43.94 -20.48 -2.53
C ALA A 74 -43.69 -21.16 -1.17
N ILE A 75 -42.47 -21.07 -0.63
CA ILE A 75 -42.12 -21.67 0.67
C ILE A 75 -42.95 -21.05 1.79
N SER A 76 -43.05 -19.72 1.84
CA SER A 76 -43.79 -19.02 2.88
C SER A 76 -45.26 -19.43 2.90
N THR A 77 -45.92 -19.48 1.73
CA THR A 77 -47.30 -19.92 1.63
C THR A 77 -47.48 -21.38 2.03
N LEU A 78 -46.63 -22.30 1.51
CA LEU A 78 -46.73 -23.72 1.82
C LEU A 78 -46.51 -24.03 3.31
N VAL A 79 -45.53 -23.38 3.94
CA VAL A 79 -45.25 -23.58 5.37
C VAL A 79 -46.40 -23.06 6.22
N THR A 80 -46.96 -21.89 5.91
CA THR A 80 -48.12 -21.35 6.63
C THR A 80 -49.35 -22.24 6.47
N GLN A 81 -49.66 -22.70 5.26
CA GLN A 81 -50.79 -23.60 5.04
C GLN A 81 -50.62 -24.93 5.76
N HIS A 82 -49.42 -25.50 5.72
CA HIS A 82 -49.11 -26.73 6.45
C HIS A 82 -49.27 -26.54 7.95
N TYR A 83 -48.78 -25.42 8.49
CA TYR A 83 -48.92 -25.10 9.90
C TYR A 83 -50.40 -25.02 10.34
N VAL A 84 -51.24 -24.32 9.58
CA VAL A 84 -52.65 -24.14 9.93
C VAL A 84 -53.45 -25.44 9.76
N THR A 85 -53.39 -26.05 8.58
CA THR A 85 -54.28 -27.17 8.21
C THR A 85 -53.81 -28.53 8.71
N LYS A 86 -52.49 -28.76 8.78
CA LYS A 86 -51.93 -30.07 9.17
C LYS A 86 -51.41 -30.08 10.60
N PHE A 87 -50.78 -29.00 11.06
CA PHE A 87 -50.21 -28.96 12.40
C PHE A 87 -51.23 -28.49 13.45
N GLN A 88 -51.98 -27.42 13.19
CA GLN A 88 -53.07 -26.95 14.07
C GLN A 88 -54.41 -27.63 13.78
N GLY A 89 -54.61 -28.20 12.58
CA GLY A 89 -55.85 -28.89 12.22
C GLY A 89 -57.07 -27.98 12.12
N VAL A 90 -56.83 -26.68 11.90
CA VAL A 90 -57.89 -25.66 11.74
C VAL A 90 -58.35 -25.62 10.29
N ASP A 91 -59.65 -25.51 10.08
CA ASP A 91 -60.21 -25.36 8.74
C ASP A 91 -59.86 -23.96 8.18
N GLU A 92 -59.33 -23.93 6.97
CA GLU A 92 -58.90 -22.70 6.31
C GLU A 92 -60.08 -21.75 6.08
N GLU A 93 -61.29 -22.30 5.86
CA GLU A 93 -62.51 -21.51 5.65
C GLU A 93 -62.91 -20.70 6.90
N GLU A 94 -62.69 -21.23 8.11
CA GLU A 94 -62.96 -20.53 9.37
C GLU A 94 -62.05 -19.31 9.56
N LEU A 95 -60.86 -19.34 8.95
CA LEU A 95 -59.87 -18.26 9.01
C LEU A 95 -60.03 -17.21 7.90
N GLY A 96 -61.07 -17.32 7.07
CA GLY A 96 -61.30 -16.39 5.94
C GLY A 96 -60.71 -16.87 4.61
N GLY A 97 -60.29 -18.14 4.56
CA GLY A 97 -59.80 -18.81 3.35
C GLY A 97 -58.35 -18.50 3.00
N PHE A 98 -57.89 -19.14 1.93
CA PHE A 98 -56.51 -19.12 1.44
C PHE A 98 -55.89 -17.73 1.39
N TRP A 99 -56.64 -16.77 0.84
CA TRP A 99 -56.12 -15.44 0.53
C TRP A 99 -55.87 -14.59 1.76
N GLU A 100 -56.71 -14.71 2.78
CA GLU A 100 -56.51 -14.01 4.05
C GLU A 100 -55.28 -14.58 4.76
N LEU A 101 -55.19 -15.91 4.83
CA LEU A 101 -54.03 -16.58 5.42
C LEU A 101 -52.72 -16.28 4.66
N ALA A 102 -52.76 -16.21 3.33
CA ALA A 102 -51.60 -15.89 2.51
C ALA A 102 -51.13 -14.45 2.71
N LYS A 103 -52.06 -13.49 2.75
CA LYS A 103 -51.75 -12.05 2.89
C LYS A 103 -51.35 -11.66 4.31
N GLU A 104 -51.84 -12.37 5.33
CA GLU A 104 -51.57 -12.05 6.73
C GLU A 104 -50.06 -11.92 6.99
N GLY A 105 -49.62 -10.75 7.46
CA GLY A 105 -48.20 -10.43 7.67
C GLY A 105 -47.26 -10.53 6.46
N PHE A 106 -47.75 -10.74 5.23
CA PHE A 106 -46.91 -11.00 4.06
C PHE A 106 -46.02 -9.81 3.70
N GLY A 107 -46.56 -8.59 3.71
CA GLY A 107 -45.81 -7.39 3.32
C GLY A 107 -44.59 -7.13 4.22
N SER A 108 -44.78 -7.24 5.54
CA SER A 108 -43.70 -7.09 6.51
C SER A 108 -42.73 -8.27 6.48
N ALA A 109 -43.22 -9.51 6.33
CA ALA A 109 -42.37 -10.70 6.21
C ALA A 109 -41.50 -10.65 4.95
N PHE A 110 -42.08 -10.23 3.82
CA PHE A 110 -41.35 -10.04 2.57
C PHE A 110 -40.26 -8.96 2.71
N ALA A 111 -40.55 -7.84 3.37
CA ALA A 111 -39.54 -6.82 3.66
C ALA A 111 -38.41 -7.38 4.55
N SER A 112 -38.75 -8.11 5.62
CA SER A 112 -37.79 -8.77 6.51
C SER A 112 -36.90 -9.78 5.78
N PHE A 113 -37.49 -10.59 4.89
CA PHE A 113 -36.77 -11.50 3.99
C PHE A 113 -35.81 -10.73 3.07
N MET A 114 -36.29 -9.68 2.40
CA MET A 114 -35.47 -8.89 1.47
C MET A 114 -34.29 -8.24 2.20
N VAL A 115 -34.51 -7.65 3.39
CA VAL A 115 -33.44 -7.05 4.19
C VAL A 115 -32.44 -8.10 4.65
N SER A 116 -32.90 -9.23 5.20
CA SER A 116 -32.02 -10.32 5.65
C SER A 116 -31.22 -10.91 4.50
N TRP A 117 -31.89 -11.23 3.39
CA TRP A 117 -31.28 -11.79 2.19
C TRP A 117 -30.25 -10.85 1.58
N ILE A 118 -30.61 -9.58 1.31
CA ILE A 118 -29.68 -8.60 0.74
C ILE A 118 -28.51 -8.37 1.68
N THR A 119 -28.72 -8.27 2.99
CA THR A 119 -27.63 -8.01 3.95
C THR A 119 -26.64 -9.17 3.99
N VAL A 120 -27.12 -10.41 4.12
CA VAL A 120 -26.26 -11.60 4.17
C VAL A 120 -25.60 -11.84 2.81
N PHE A 121 -26.37 -11.74 1.72
CA PHE A 121 -25.84 -11.86 0.36
C PHE A 121 -24.77 -10.79 0.09
N SER A 122 -24.98 -9.56 0.54
CA SER A 122 -24.00 -8.49 0.37
C SER A 122 -22.73 -8.74 1.18
N ALA A 123 -22.87 -9.23 2.42
CA ALA A 123 -21.74 -9.57 3.27
C ALA A 123 -20.90 -10.74 2.71
N VAL A 124 -21.57 -11.77 2.17
CA VAL A 124 -20.93 -13.02 1.73
C VAL A 124 -20.46 -12.99 0.28
N HIS A 125 -21.24 -12.37 -0.61
CA HIS A 125 -20.97 -12.37 -2.06
C HIS A 125 -20.51 -11.02 -2.62
N HIS A 126 -20.59 -9.92 -1.86
CA HIS A 126 -20.21 -8.58 -2.33
C HIS A 126 -18.90 -8.05 -1.73
N THR A 127 -18.37 -8.71 -0.69
CA THR A 127 -16.98 -8.55 -0.24
C THR A 127 -15.98 -9.10 -1.25
N SER A 128 -16.40 -9.96 -2.17
CA SER A 128 -15.57 -10.46 -3.26
C SER A 128 -15.65 -9.62 -4.53
N SER A 129 -16.77 -8.98 -4.90
CA SER A 129 -16.83 -8.38 -6.26
C SER A 129 -15.98 -7.12 -6.46
N LEU A 130 -15.76 -6.30 -5.42
CA LEU A 130 -14.80 -5.19 -5.49
C LEU A 130 -13.38 -5.72 -5.32
N VAL A 131 -13.11 -6.49 -4.27
CA VAL A 131 -11.77 -7.06 -3.99
C VAL A 131 -11.27 -7.97 -5.11
N GLN A 132 -12.15 -8.68 -5.81
CA GLN A 132 -11.81 -9.58 -6.91
C GLN A 132 -11.73 -8.84 -8.25
N LYS A 133 -12.49 -7.75 -8.47
CA LYS A 133 -12.28 -6.85 -9.63
C LYS A 133 -10.99 -6.02 -9.48
N LEU A 134 -10.66 -5.64 -8.26
CA LEU A 134 -9.43 -4.94 -7.87
C LEU A 134 -8.22 -5.89 -7.83
N ALA A 135 -8.41 -7.15 -7.43
CA ALA A 135 -7.39 -8.22 -7.53
C ALA A 135 -7.23 -8.82 -8.93
N THR A 136 -8.15 -8.56 -9.86
CA THR A 136 -7.93 -8.83 -11.29
C THR A 136 -7.22 -7.70 -12.02
N SER A 137 -7.10 -6.50 -11.42
CA SER A 137 -6.02 -5.63 -11.83
C SER A 137 -4.74 -6.39 -11.48
N LYS A 138 -3.92 -6.70 -12.48
CA LYS A 138 -2.60 -7.29 -12.24
C LYS A 138 -1.87 -6.32 -11.32
N PHE A 139 -1.86 -6.60 -10.02
CA PHE A 139 -1.06 -5.84 -9.07
C PHE A 139 0.35 -5.81 -9.64
N LYS A 140 0.78 -4.64 -10.12
CA LYS A 140 2.19 -4.45 -10.39
C LYS A 140 2.82 -4.52 -9.01
N GLN A 141 3.52 -5.63 -8.75
CA GLN A 141 4.26 -5.83 -7.51
C GLN A 141 5.19 -4.65 -7.24
N PHE A 142 5.59 -3.91 -8.28
CA PHE A 142 6.49 -2.79 -8.21
C PHE A 142 5.83 -1.49 -8.70
N SER A 143 6.16 -0.38 -8.02
CA SER A 143 5.94 0.98 -8.49
C SER A 143 7.30 1.62 -8.77
N ILE A 144 7.64 1.79 -10.04
CA ILE A 144 8.96 2.18 -10.53
C ILE A 144 8.93 3.62 -11.02
N ASP A 145 7.99 3.92 -11.91
CA ASP A 145 7.78 5.26 -12.47
C ASP A 145 6.33 5.65 -12.25
N ALA A 146 6.09 6.36 -11.15
CA ALA A 146 4.76 6.83 -10.78
C ALA A 146 4.09 7.67 -11.88
N LYS A 147 4.85 8.39 -12.71
CA LYS A 147 4.30 9.21 -13.80
C LYS A 147 3.81 8.32 -14.93
N HIS A 148 4.63 7.33 -15.33
CA HIS A 148 4.24 6.34 -16.33
C HIS A 148 3.07 5.50 -15.86
N GLU A 149 3.10 5.02 -14.62
CA GLU A 149 2.04 4.20 -14.02
C GLU A 149 0.72 4.95 -13.90
N PHE A 150 0.75 6.20 -13.47
CA PHE A 150 -0.45 7.05 -13.44
C PHE A 150 -1.00 7.29 -14.87
N GLY A 151 -0.12 7.59 -15.83
CA GLY A 151 -0.54 7.78 -17.22
C GLY A 151 -1.15 6.51 -17.83
N LEU A 152 -0.56 5.35 -17.55
CA LEU A 152 -1.07 4.05 -17.98
C LEU A 152 -2.43 3.74 -17.32
N TYR A 153 -2.57 4.01 -16.02
CA TYR A 153 -3.82 3.83 -15.29
C TYR A 153 -4.97 4.64 -15.90
N ILE A 154 -4.74 5.92 -16.20
CA ILE A 154 -5.75 6.79 -16.85
C ILE A 154 -6.11 6.25 -18.24
N PHE A 155 -5.11 5.80 -19.01
CA PHE A 155 -5.34 5.24 -20.33
C PHE A 155 -6.13 3.94 -20.29
N GLU A 156 -5.79 3.00 -19.41
CA GLU A 156 -6.43 1.69 -19.33
C GLU A 156 -7.86 1.75 -18.75
N ASN A 157 -8.12 2.63 -17.78
CA ASN A 157 -9.42 2.72 -17.10
C ASN A 157 -10.39 3.72 -17.74
N ILE A 158 -9.88 4.81 -18.31
CA ILE A 158 -10.70 5.92 -18.84
C ILE A 158 -10.58 6.01 -20.37
N GLY A 159 -9.62 5.33 -20.99
CA GLY A 159 -9.38 5.42 -22.43
C GLY A 159 -8.73 6.75 -22.87
N ILE A 160 -8.30 7.58 -21.92
CA ILE A 160 -7.71 8.90 -22.19
C ILE A 160 -6.19 8.77 -22.23
N ARG A 161 -5.60 9.16 -23.35
CA ARG A 161 -4.14 9.28 -23.46
C ARG A 161 -3.71 10.65 -22.96
N LEU A 162 -2.93 10.69 -21.89
CA LEU A 162 -2.28 11.93 -21.45
C LEU A 162 -1.28 12.41 -22.51
N THR A 163 -1.39 13.67 -22.91
CA THR A 163 -0.51 14.32 -23.90
C THR A 163 0.31 15.41 -23.23
N SER A 164 1.57 15.58 -23.65
CA SER A 164 2.38 16.71 -23.19
C SER A 164 2.00 17.99 -23.94
N MET A 165 2.05 19.13 -23.25
CA MET A 165 1.86 20.46 -23.84
C MET A 165 3.12 21.31 -23.58
N PRO A 166 4.25 21.03 -24.27
CA PRO A 166 5.53 21.68 -24.01
C PRO A 166 5.54 23.18 -24.34
N GLU A 167 4.59 23.65 -25.15
CA GLU A 167 4.41 25.07 -25.50
C GLU A 167 3.87 25.90 -24.31
N LEU A 168 3.19 25.25 -23.36
CA LEU A 168 2.55 25.87 -22.18
C LEU A 168 3.27 25.49 -20.88
N PHE A 169 3.67 24.23 -20.73
CA PHE A 169 4.44 23.72 -19.59
C PHE A 169 5.92 23.58 -19.97
N CYS A 170 6.60 24.71 -19.91
CA CYS A 170 7.93 24.85 -20.46
C CYS A 170 9.02 24.38 -19.48
N TYR A 171 10.16 24.02 -20.05
CA TYR A 171 11.37 23.83 -19.27
C TYR A 171 12.07 25.17 -18.99
N GLU A 172 12.25 25.98 -20.03
CA GLU A 172 12.85 27.31 -19.94
C GLU A 172 11.77 28.40 -19.98
N LYS A 173 12.06 29.54 -19.35
CA LYS A 173 11.15 30.69 -19.34
C LYS A 173 11.01 31.27 -20.75
N SER A 174 9.77 31.41 -21.21
CA SER A 174 9.40 32.08 -22.47
C SER A 174 8.03 32.73 -22.34
N GLU A 175 7.73 33.73 -23.16
CA GLU A 175 6.48 34.52 -23.10
C GLU A 175 5.21 33.69 -23.30
N LYS A 176 5.32 32.54 -23.97
CA LYS A 176 4.19 31.62 -24.24
C LYS A 176 3.93 30.63 -23.10
N CYS A 177 4.84 30.53 -22.15
CA CYS A 177 4.79 29.53 -21.10
C CYS A 177 3.79 29.94 -20.01
N ALA A 178 2.80 29.08 -19.76
CA ALA A 178 1.90 29.21 -18.62
C ALA A 178 2.62 28.87 -17.30
N VAL A 179 3.49 27.86 -17.34
CA VAL A 179 4.36 27.45 -16.23
C VAL A 179 5.74 27.13 -16.80
N TRP A 180 6.80 27.49 -16.08
CA TRP A 180 8.17 27.09 -16.38
C TRP A 180 8.85 26.51 -15.14
N LEU A 181 9.94 25.76 -15.33
CA LEU A 181 10.73 25.29 -14.20
C LEU A 181 11.56 26.44 -13.64
N SER A 182 11.37 26.74 -12.36
CA SER A 182 12.26 27.62 -11.59
C SER A 182 13.01 26.75 -10.59
N VAL A 183 14.33 26.57 -10.78
CA VAL A 183 15.18 25.86 -9.83
C VAL A 183 15.89 26.91 -8.99
N GLU A 184 15.27 27.33 -7.89
CA GLU A 184 15.91 28.13 -6.85
C GLU A 184 15.89 27.31 -5.57
N GLU A 185 16.88 26.43 -5.42
CA GLU A 185 17.19 25.79 -4.15
C GLU A 185 18.64 26.13 -3.83
N SER A 186 18.85 27.29 -3.19
CA SER A 186 20.11 27.52 -2.49
C SER A 186 20.03 26.76 -1.17
N CYS A 187 20.59 25.56 -1.14
CA CYS A 187 20.85 24.83 0.09
C CYS A 187 22.01 25.47 0.86
N GLY A 188 22.42 24.85 1.97
CA GLY A 188 23.58 25.29 2.73
C GLY A 188 24.91 25.10 1.98
N ASP A 189 26.01 25.41 2.66
CA ASP A 189 27.35 25.15 2.13
C ASP A 189 27.54 23.65 1.82
N PRO A 190 28.19 23.28 0.70
CA PRO A 190 28.35 21.89 0.30
C PRO A 190 29.04 21.05 1.37
N VAL A 191 28.51 19.86 1.64
CA VAL A 191 29.06 18.95 2.66
C VAL A 191 30.44 18.47 2.24
N HIS A 192 31.44 18.60 3.10
CA HIS A 192 32.80 18.12 2.79
C HIS A 192 32.89 16.59 2.74
N THR A 193 33.73 16.06 1.85
CA THR A 193 33.94 14.62 1.64
C THR A 193 34.51 13.88 2.86
N ASP A 194 35.11 14.57 3.83
CA ASP A 194 35.56 13.97 5.10
C ASP A 194 34.39 13.60 6.01
N LYS A 195 33.22 14.22 5.82
CA LYS A 195 31.97 13.93 6.57
C LYS A 195 31.16 12.80 5.96
N ILE A 196 31.58 12.26 4.83
CA ILE A 196 30.88 11.21 4.10
C ILE A 196 31.75 9.94 4.14
N TYR A 197 31.19 8.86 4.66
CA TYR A 197 31.78 7.54 4.51
C TYR A 197 31.11 6.80 3.35
N VAL A 198 31.90 6.12 2.53
CA VAL A 198 31.44 5.47 1.30
C VAL A 198 31.76 3.98 1.34
N GLY A 199 30.72 3.15 1.23
CA GLY A 199 30.86 1.71 1.05
C GLY A 199 30.49 1.30 -0.38
N ILE A 200 31.45 0.76 -1.13
CA ILE A 200 31.21 0.23 -2.48
C ILE A 200 31.05 -1.29 -2.39
N LYS A 201 29.90 -1.80 -2.83
CA LYS A 201 29.66 -3.25 -2.92
C LYS A 201 30.29 -3.77 -4.21
N THR A 202 31.18 -4.74 -4.09
CA THR A 202 31.83 -5.39 -5.23
C THR A 202 32.11 -6.87 -4.95
N TRP A 203 32.75 -7.57 -5.88
CA TRP A 203 33.29 -8.91 -5.66
C TRP A 203 34.54 -9.13 -6.52
N SER A 204 35.27 -10.20 -6.22
CA SER A 204 36.57 -10.54 -6.77
C SER A 204 36.62 -10.55 -8.30
N GLY A 205 35.53 -10.91 -8.98
CA GLY A 205 35.44 -10.86 -10.45
C GLY A 205 35.43 -9.46 -11.06
N TYR A 206 35.11 -8.42 -10.28
CA TYR A 206 35.00 -7.03 -10.76
C TYR A 206 36.11 -6.12 -10.28
N HIS A 207 37.10 -6.65 -9.56
CA HIS A 207 38.27 -5.90 -9.13
C HIS A 207 38.95 -5.20 -10.32
N ILE A 208 39.20 -5.89 -11.43
CA ILE A 208 39.94 -5.33 -12.57
C ILE A 208 39.04 -4.53 -13.51
N SER A 209 37.79 -4.97 -13.71
CA SER A 209 36.91 -4.40 -14.74
C SER A 209 36.14 -3.16 -14.29
N ARG A 210 35.66 -3.12 -13.03
CA ARG A 210 34.75 -2.06 -12.55
C ARG A 210 35.41 -1.09 -11.57
N LEU A 211 36.16 -1.57 -10.58
CA LEU A 211 36.76 -0.71 -9.55
C LEU A 211 37.72 0.37 -10.10
N PRO A 212 38.53 0.15 -11.15
CA PRO A 212 39.35 1.21 -11.72
C PRO A 212 38.53 2.35 -12.31
N VAL A 213 37.34 2.07 -12.83
CA VAL A 213 36.41 3.09 -13.33
C VAL A 213 35.92 3.95 -12.16
N VAL A 214 35.43 3.32 -11.09
CA VAL A 214 34.98 4.02 -9.87
C VAL A 214 36.11 4.92 -9.33
N LYS A 215 37.32 4.37 -9.17
CA LYS A 215 38.50 5.10 -8.66
C LYS A 215 38.89 6.30 -9.53
N ARG A 216 38.88 6.15 -10.86
CA ARG A 216 39.31 7.19 -11.81
C ARG A 216 38.27 8.27 -12.05
N THR A 217 36.98 7.97 -11.83
CA THR A 217 35.89 8.92 -12.09
C THR A 217 35.53 9.71 -10.85
N TRP A 218 35.06 9.06 -9.79
CA TRP A 218 34.46 9.73 -8.64
C TRP A 218 34.99 9.26 -7.29
N GLY A 219 35.29 7.97 -7.14
CA GLY A 219 35.72 7.38 -5.87
C GLY A 219 37.02 7.96 -5.32
N GLY A 220 37.93 8.41 -6.20
CA GLY A 220 39.19 9.05 -5.80
C GLY A 220 39.05 10.41 -5.10
N LYS A 221 37.83 11.00 -5.06
CA LYS A 221 37.56 12.25 -4.32
C LYS A 221 37.23 12.02 -2.84
N PHE A 222 36.93 10.79 -2.44
CA PHE A 222 36.60 10.46 -1.06
C PHE A 222 37.85 10.00 -0.29
N LEU A 223 38.02 10.54 0.91
CA LEU A 223 39.04 10.08 1.86
C LEU A 223 38.61 8.79 2.56
N ASN A 224 37.32 8.67 2.86
CA ASN A 224 36.73 7.58 3.64
C ASN A 224 35.90 6.67 2.73
N ILE A 225 36.58 5.93 1.87
CA ILE A 225 35.95 4.98 0.94
C ILE A 225 36.50 3.57 1.14
N GLU A 226 35.62 2.59 1.30
CA GLU A 226 35.97 1.19 1.42
C GLU A 226 35.30 0.38 0.30
N TYR A 227 36.09 -0.44 -0.39
CA TYR A 227 35.61 -1.33 -1.46
C TYR A 227 35.36 -2.72 -0.86
N VAL A 228 34.11 -3.03 -0.57
CA VAL A 228 33.71 -4.22 0.19
C VAL A 228 33.47 -5.39 -0.74
N SER A 229 34.33 -6.39 -0.64
CA SER A 229 34.41 -7.55 -1.53
C SER A 229 34.31 -8.86 -0.76
N ASP A 230 34.11 -9.96 -1.47
CA ASP A 230 34.28 -11.33 -0.93
C ASP A 230 35.75 -11.64 -0.61
N LYS A 231 36.69 -10.98 -1.31
CA LYS A 231 38.13 -11.20 -1.15
C LYS A 231 38.91 -9.90 -0.98
N THR A 232 39.83 -9.90 -0.02
CA THR A 232 40.84 -8.84 0.15
C THR A 232 41.86 -8.88 -0.98
N ASP A 233 42.09 -7.74 -1.60
CA ASP A 233 43.06 -7.51 -2.66
C ASP A 233 43.87 -6.26 -2.32
N GLN A 234 45.19 -6.36 -2.27
CA GLN A 234 46.05 -5.21 -1.93
C GLN A 234 46.30 -4.29 -3.13
N THR A 235 46.12 -4.78 -4.35
CA THR A 235 46.35 -3.99 -5.57
C THR A 235 45.25 -2.95 -5.80
N ILE A 236 44.04 -3.32 -5.43
CA ILE A 236 42.87 -2.45 -5.34
C ILE A 236 42.35 -2.70 -3.93
N PRO A 237 42.63 -1.82 -2.96
CA PRO A 237 42.52 -2.10 -1.52
C PRO A 237 41.09 -2.43 -1.11
N THR A 238 40.65 -3.64 -1.41
CA THR A 238 39.35 -4.18 -1.07
C THR A 238 39.42 -4.78 0.30
N ILE A 239 38.29 -4.75 1.01
CA ILE A 239 38.16 -5.27 2.35
C ILE A 239 37.12 -6.39 2.30
N SER A 240 37.44 -7.52 2.93
CA SER A 240 36.47 -8.60 3.14
C SER A 240 36.05 -8.64 4.60
N PHE A 241 34.74 -8.63 4.82
CA PHE A 241 34.11 -8.86 6.13
C PHE A 241 33.71 -10.33 6.32
N GLY A 242 34.25 -11.25 5.51
CA GLY A 242 33.88 -12.67 5.55
C GLY A 242 32.55 -13.00 4.87
N VAL A 243 31.98 -12.07 4.11
CA VAL A 243 30.74 -12.27 3.35
C VAL A 243 31.07 -12.75 1.94
N ASN A 244 30.67 -13.98 1.61
CA ASN A 244 30.85 -14.55 0.28
C ASN A 244 30.03 -13.79 -0.79
N ASN A 245 30.45 -13.91 -2.06
CA ASN A 245 29.68 -13.39 -3.17
C ASN A 245 28.37 -14.18 -3.38
N THR A 246 27.34 -13.48 -3.84
CA THR A 246 26.01 -14.02 -4.20
C THR A 246 25.67 -13.58 -5.62
N GLU A 247 24.95 -14.39 -6.39
CA GLU A 247 24.55 -14.03 -7.76
C GLU A 247 23.37 -13.05 -7.81
N ARG A 248 22.55 -13.04 -6.76
CA ARG A 248 21.36 -12.20 -6.61
C ARG A 248 21.33 -11.68 -5.19
N GLY A 249 20.93 -10.41 -5.03
CA GLY A 249 20.77 -9.75 -3.74
C GLY A 249 22.04 -9.70 -2.89
N HIS A 250 22.22 -8.64 -2.12
CA HIS A 250 23.48 -8.41 -1.40
C HIS A 250 23.25 -8.04 0.06
N CYS A 251 22.16 -8.52 0.67
CA CYS A 251 21.72 -8.10 2.01
C CYS A 251 22.82 -8.22 3.06
N ALA A 252 23.48 -9.38 3.17
CA ALA A 252 24.54 -9.56 4.18
C ALA A 252 25.72 -8.59 3.97
N LYS A 253 26.08 -8.29 2.72
CA LYS A 253 27.19 -7.37 2.40
C LYS A 253 26.80 -5.93 2.73
N THR A 254 25.57 -5.53 2.40
CA THR A 254 25.03 -4.21 2.72
C THR A 254 24.95 -4.01 4.24
N PHE A 255 24.45 -5.00 4.98
CA PHE A 255 24.42 -4.94 6.45
C PHE A 255 25.80 -4.92 7.09
N ALA A 256 26.79 -5.62 6.53
CA ALA A 256 28.17 -5.52 6.99
C ALA A 256 28.75 -4.09 6.81
N ILE A 257 28.33 -3.36 5.76
CA ILE A 257 28.69 -1.94 5.57
C ILE A 257 28.02 -1.05 6.64
N LEU A 258 26.74 -1.29 6.94
CA LEU A 258 26.03 -0.59 8.03
C LEU A 258 26.71 -0.86 9.39
N GLU A 259 27.02 -2.13 9.65
CA GLU A 259 27.95 -2.72 10.64
C GLU A 259 29.17 -1.82 10.88
N ARG A 260 29.98 -1.78 9.82
CA ARG A 260 31.25 -1.06 9.74
C ARG A 260 31.09 0.42 10.02
N PHE A 261 30.08 1.07 9.46
CA PHE A 261 29.85 2.50 9.65
C PHE A 261 29.58 2.85 11.12
N LEU A 262 28.74 2.08 11.82
CA LEU A 262 28.47 2.32 13.25
C LEU A 262 29.68 2.08 14.14
N ASN A 263 30.46 1.02 13.86
CA ASN A 263 31.69 0.75 14.60
C ASN A 263 32.68 1.92 14.45
N LEU A 264 32.82 2.48 13.24
CA LEU A 264 33.67 3.65 13.01
C LEU A 264 33.20 4.89 13.77
N GLN A 265 31.90 5.14 13.85
CA GLN A 265 31.33 6.25 14.65
C GLN A 265 31.76 6.16 16.11
N HIS A 266 31.79 4.95 16.68
CA HIS A 266 32.17 4.71 18.07
C HIS A 266 33.69 4.75 18.30
N GLU A 267 34.47 4.09 17.44
CA GLU A 267 35.91 3.90 17.61
C GLU A 267 36.72 5.17 17.38
N THR A 268 36.37 5.94 16.35
CA THR A 268 37.27 6.99 15.84
C THR A 268 36.87 8.39 16.31
N LYS A 269 35.79 8.53 17.08
CA LYS A 269 35.06 9.81 17.25
C LYS A 269 34.77 10.49 15.90
N SER A 270 34.81 9.76 14.78
CA SER A 270 34.58 10.33 13.45
C SER A 270 33.13 10.71 13.35
N GLN A 271 32.89 12.01 13.19
CA GLN A 271 31.57 12.59 13.00
C GLN A 271 31.19 12.49 11.51
N PHE A 272 31.11 11.28 10.96
CA PHE A 272 30.51 11.15 9.63
C PHE A 272 29.03 11.53 9.74
N GLN A 273 28.62 12.47 8.92
CA GLN A 273 27.24 12.94 8.83
C GLN A 273 26.42 12.06 7.90
N TRP A 274 27.09 11.36 6.97
CA TRP A 274 26.43 10.60 5.91
C TRP A 274 27.16 9.30 5.61
N LEU A 275 26.38 8.26 5.33
CA LEU A 275 26.83 7.02 4.71
C LEU A 275 26.28 6.96 3.28
N LEU A 276 27.15 6.80 2.29
CA LEU A 276 26.78 6.45 0.91
C LEU A 276 27.12 4.97 0.67
N ILE A 277 26.13 4.18 0.26
CA ILE A 277 26.33 2.83 -0.28
C ILE A 277 26.04 2.86 -1.78
N ALA A 278 26.97 2.34 -2.59
CA ALA A 278 26.80 2.25 -4.04
C ALA A 278 27.28 0.88 -4.57
N ASP A 279 26.75 0.49 -5.72
CA ASP A 279 27.23 -0.67 -6.47
C ASP A 279 28.50 -0.30 -7.25
N ASP A 280 29.31 -1.30 -7.60
CA ASP A 280 30.56 -1.09 -8.34
C ASP A 280 30.36 -0.68 -9.81
N ASP A 281 29.13 -0.69 -10.31
CA ASP A 281 28.67 -0.20 -11.61
C ASP A 281 27.82 1.10 -11.52
N THR A 282 27.89 1.81 -10.39
CA THR A 282 27.30 3.15 -10.22
C THR A 282 28.31 4.28 -10.48
N LEU A 283 27.94 5.26 -11.29
CA LEU A 283 28.66 6.52 -11.44
C LEU A 283 28.00 7.62 -10.60
N VAL A 284 28.80 8.45 -9.91
CA VAL A 284 28.30 9.52 -9.02
C VAL A 284 28.97 10.86 -9.28
N SER A 285 28.20 11.94 -9.38
CA SER A 285 28.70 13.31 -9.34
C SER A 285 28.92 13.74 -7.89
N VAL A 286 30.19 13.85 -7.48
CA VAL A 286 30.55 14.15 -6.08
C VAL A 286 30.12 15.57 -5.69
N GLU A 287 30.33 16.54 -6.57
CA GLU A 287 29.94 17.93 -6.35
C GLU A 287 28.43 18.06 -6.09
N ARG A 288 27.61 17.47 -6.96
CA ARG A 288 26.15 17.52 -6.82
C ARG A 288 25.66 16.73 -5.61
N LEU A 289 26.35 15.64 -5.25
CA LEU A 289 26.05 14.90 -4.02
C LEU A 289 26.31 15.78 -2.80
N MET A 290 27.44 16.47 -2.72
CA MET A 290 27.76 17.37 -1.60
C MET A 290 26.74 18.51 -1.47
N ASP A 291 26.30 19.08 -2.61
CA ASP A 291 25.24 20.09 -2.65
C ASP A 291 23.89 19.52 -2.21
N LEU A 292 23.52 18.32 -2.67
CA LEU A 292 22.28 17.65 -2.25
C LEU A 292 22.24 17.45 -0.74
N LEU A 293 23.35 16.99 -0.15
CA LEU A 293 23.40 16.68 1.28
C LEU A 293 23.33 17.94 2.16
N SER A 294 23.68 19.12 1.63
CA SER A 294 23.53 20.38 2.37
C SER A 294 22.08 20.85 2.47
N CYS A 295 21.15 20.20 1.74
CA CYS A 295 19.72 20.47 1.79
C CYS A 295 18.99 19.73 2.93
N TYR A 296 19.65 18.79 3.61
CA TYR A 296 19.04 17.92 4.61
C TYR A 296 19.80 17.97 5.94
N ASP A 297 19.08 17.81 7.04
CA ASP A 297 19.70 17.71 8.36
C ASP A 297 20.16 16.27 8.64
N SER A 298 21.48 16.09 8.75
CA SER A 298 22.11 14.80 9.07
C SER A 298 21.71 14.22 10.45
N ALA A 299 21.13 15.03 11.35
CA ALA A 299 20.59 14.55 12.62
C ALA A 299 19.27 13.79 12.45
N GLU A 300 18.55 14.01 11.35
CA GLU A 300 17.24 13.41 11.14
C GLU A 300 17.25 11.91 10.80
N LYS A 301 16.12 11.30 11.12
CA LYS A 301 15.64 9.95 10.79
C LYS A 301 15.55 9.57 9.30
N ILE A 302 16.52 9.78 8.39
CA ILE A 302 16.21 9.70 6.94
C ILE A 302 17.11 8.79 6.10
N ILE A 303 16.53 8.31 5.00
CA ILE A 303 17.22 7.66 3.89
C ILE A 303 16.94 8.47 2.62
N ILE A 304 17.96 8.68 1.79
CA ILE A 304 17.88 9.44 0.54
C ILE A 304 18.31 8.54 -0.62
N GLY A 305 17.53 8.55 -1.71
CA GLY A 305 17.84 7.78 -2.92
C GLY A 305 16.74 7.87 -3.98
N GLU A 306 16.87 7.12 -5.09
CA GLU A 306 15.75 6.94 -5.99
C GLU A 306 14.75 5.96 -5.36
N ARG A 307 13.57 6.48 -4.99
CA ARG A 307 12.52 5.69 -4.35
C ARG A 307 11.67 4.90 -5.34
N TYR A 308 11.66 3.57 -5.19
CA TYR A 308 10.66 2.67 -5.78
C TYR A 308 9.67 2.19 -4.72
N GLY A 309 8.59 1.57 -5.16
CA GLY A 309 7.54 1.00 -4.33
C GLY A 309 7.37 -0.50 -4.56
N PHE A 310 6.93 -1.21 -3.53
CA PHE A 310 6.61 -2.63 -3.60
C PHE A 310 5.30 -2.94 -2.88
N GLY A 311 4.46 -3.75 -3.52
CA GLY A 311 3.26 -4.34 -2.90
C GLY A 311 2.20 -3.33 -2.47
N PHE A 312 2.14 -2.15 -3.08
CA PHE A 312 1.14 -1.15 -2.74
C PHE A 312 -0.27 -1.65 -3.06
N SER A 313 -1.16 -1.59 -2.05
CA SER A 313 -2.58 -1.76 -2.26
C SER A 313 -3.16 -0.53 -2.94
N GLU A 314 -4.33 -0.66 -3.55
CA GLU A 314 -5.00 0.46 -4.23
C GLU A 314 -5.38 1.60 -3.26
N ASP A 315 -5.69 1.25 -2.01
CA ASP A 315 -5.95 2.24 -0.96
C ASP A 315 -4.67 2.77 -0.29
N GLY A 316 -3.49 2.31 -0.74
CA GLY A 316 -2.17 2.73 -0.25
C GLY A 316 -1.89 2.35 1.20
N LYS A 317 -2.73 1.51 1.84
CA LYS A 317 -2.55 1.10 3.24
C LYS A 317 -1.49 0.03 3.43
N TYR A 318 -1.28 -0.80 2.41
CA TYR A 318 -0.26 -1.83 2.39
C TYR A 318 0.81 -1.50 1.34
N GLY A 319 1.92 -2.22 1.42
CA GLY A 319 3.11 -1.97 0.62
C GLY A 319 4.09 -1.05 1.32
N TYR A 320 5.26 -0.88 0.71
CA TYR A 320 6.32 -0.04 1.24
C TYR A 320 7.17 0.54 0.12
N SER A 321 7.87 1.62 0.44
CA SER A 321 8.88 2.19 -0.44
C SER A 321 10.26 1.64 -0.10
N TYR A 322 11.15 1.61 -1.09
CA TYR A 322 12.54 1.25 -0.91
C TYR A 322 13.46 2.14 -1.76
N PRO A 323 14.66 2.49 -1.29
CA PRO A 323 15.66 3.20 -2.08
C PRO A 323 16.36 2.20 -2.99
N THR A 324 16.40 2.44 -4.30
CA THR A 324 17.02 1.48 -5.23
C THR A 324 18.54 1.41 -5.00
N GLY A 325 19.09 0.18 -4.92
CA GLY A 325 20.50 -0.02 -4.58
C GLY A 325 21.48 0.54 -5.61
N GLY A 326 21.18 0.36 -6.89
CA GLY A 326 22.04 0.76 -8.00
C GLY A 326 22.11 2.26 -8.25
N SER A 327 21.06 3.01 -7.89
CA SER A 327 21.09 4.49 -7.90
C SER A 327 22.02 5.05 -6.83
N GLY A 328 22.41 4.25 -5.85
CA GLY A 328 23.08 4.66 -4.63
C GLY A 328 22.07 4.96 -3.51
N MET A 329 22.40 4.55 -2.30
CA MET A 329 21.57 4.75 -1.11
C MET A 329 22.36 5.57 -0.09
N ILE A 330 21.74 6.61 0.44
CA ILE A 330 22.36 7.51 1.41
C ILE A 330 21.60 7.45 2.73
N PHE A 331 22.33 7.37 3.84
CA PHE A 331 21.77 7.18 5.18
C PHE A 331 22.34 8.21 6.15
N THR A 332 21.50 8.69 7.07
CA THR A 332 21.98 9.37 8.28
C THR A 332 22.42 8.36 9.34
N PRO A 333 23.28 8.75 10.30
CA PRO A 333 23.73 7.84 11.36
C PRO A 333 22.59 7.26 12.19
N SER A 334 21.55 8.05 12.46
CA SER A 334 20.36 7.62 13.19
C SER A 334 19.51 6.62 12.41
N ALA A 335 19.45 6.73 11.08
CA ALA A 335 18.84 5.70 10.23
C ALA A 335 19.64 4.38 10.23
N VAL A 336 20.96 4.45 10.09
CA VAL A 336 21.83 3.25 10.14
C VAL A 336 21.68 2.52 11.49
N SER A 337 21.69 3.28 12.59
CA SER A 337 21.53 2.73 13.94
C SER A 337 20.20 1.97 14.11
N ALA A 338 19.10 2.54 13.64
CA ALA A 338 17.78 1.89 13.69
C ALA A 338 17.72 0.62 12.82
N LEU A 339 18.29 0.66 11.61
CA LEU A 339 18.33 -0.50 10.72
C LEU A 339 19.15 -1.65 11.32
N VAL A 340 20.35 -1.38 11.84
CA VAL A 340 21.21 -2.42 12.43
C VAL A 340 20.59 -3.02 13.70
N ALA A 341 19.89 -2.22 14.51
CA ALA A 341 19.29 -2.71 15.74
C ALA A 341 18.07 -3.63 15.50
N ASN A 342 17.26 -3.31 14.49
CA ASN A 342 15.90 -3.87 14.38
C ASN A 342 15.62 -4.61 13.06
N CYS A 343 16.58 -4.66 12.14
CA CYS A 343 16.44 -5.34 10.86
C CYS A 343 17.36 -6.56 10.76
N LEU A 344 16.88 -7.62 10.11
CA LEU A 344 17.64 -8.82 9.82
C LEU A 344 17.47 -9.20 8.36
N CYS A 345 18.56 -9.62 7.73
CA CYS A 345 18.51 -10.23 6.41
C CYS A 345 17.84 -11.62 6.51
N PRO A 346 16.75 -11.89 5.76
CA PRO A 346 16.16 -13.24 5.71
C PRO A 346 17.16 -14.29 5.20
N SER A 347 17.98 -13.89 4.23
CA SER A 347 19.10 -14.66 3.70
C SER A 347 20.21 -13.71 3.24
N PRO A 348 21.47 -14.18 3.12
CA PRO A 348 22.57 -13.34 2.64
C PRO A 348 22.36 -12.74 1.23
N ASP A 349 21.62 -13.47 0.38
CA ASP A 349 21.29 -13.18 -1.01
C ASP A 349 19.91 -12.50 -1.19
N SER A 350 19.28 -12.06 -0.11
CA SER A 350 18.05 -11.27 -0.18
C SER A 350 18.30 -9.92 -0.91
N PRO A 351 17.31 -9.39 -1.67
CA PRO A 351 17.41 -8.07 -2.31
C PRO A 351 17.53 -6.98 -1.24
N ASP A 352 18.72 -6.42 -1.12
CA ASP A 352 19.11 -5.58 0.01
C ASP A 352 18.33 -4.27 0.07
N ASP A 353 18.08 -3.66 -1.07
CA ASP A 353 17.26 -2.44 -1.18
C ASP A 353 15.83 -2.66 -0.67
N MET A 354 15.18 -3.74 -1.10
CA MET A 354 13.84 -4.10 -0.64
C MET A 354 13.80 -4.42 0.86
N ILE A 355 14.80 -5.14 1.38
CA ILE A 355 14.89 -5.40 2.83
C ILE A 355 15.08 -4.11 3.62
N ILE A 356 15.93 -3.19 3.14
CA ILE A 356 16.09 -1.86 3.71
C ILE A 356 14.76 -1.11 3.71
N GLY A 357 14.02 -1.13 2.60
CA GLY A 357 12.71 -0.47 2.50
C GLY A 357 11.66 -1.03 3.46
N LEU A 358 11.60 -2.36 3.59
CA LEU A 358 10.71 -3.02 4.53
C LEU A 358 11.04 -2.60 5.97
N CYS A 359 12.31 -2.67 6.36
CA CYS A 359 12.75 -2.29 7.69
C CYS A 359 12.58 -0.79 7.96
N ALA A 360 12.84 0.06 6.97
CA ALA A 360 12.56 1.49 7.04
C ALA A 360 11.07 1.76 7.30
N SER A 361 10.17 1.00 6.66
CA SER A 361 8.73 1.11 6.90
C SER A 361 8.34 0.74 8.34
N VAL A 362 8.94 -0.32 8.90
CA VAL A 362 8.70 -0.75 10.29
C VAL A 362 9.24 0.28 11.28
N GLU A 363 10.45 0.77 11.04
CA GLU A 363 11.17 1.73 11.88
C GLU A 363 10.73 3.18 11.67
N LYS A 364 9.75 3.41 10.78
CA LYS A 364 9.22 4.73 10.39
C LYS A 364 10.33 5.69 9.94
N ILE A 365 11.25 5.18 9.13
CA ILE A 365 12.34 5.93 8.50
C ILE A 365 11.83 6.39 7.13
N PRO A 366 11.55 7.68 6.92
CA PRO A 366 11.19 8.19 5.60
C PRO A 366 12.30 7.96 4.57
N ILE A 367 11.89 7.53 3.37
CA ILE A 367 12.74 7.47 2.18
C ILE A 367 12.42 8.68 1.30
N VAL A 368 13.37 9.61 1.27
CA VAL A 368 13.32 10.83 0.47
C VAL A 368 13.72 10.49 -0.96
N HIS A 369 12.80 10.71 -1.90
CA HIS A 369 13.05 10.49 -3.33
C HIS A 369 13.85 11.64 -3.92
N VAL A 370 14.97 11.33 -4.57
CA VAL A 370 15.78 12.30 -5.32
C VAL A 370 15.76 11.96 -6.81
N ALA A 371 15.09 12.79 -7.60
CA ALA A 371 14.89 12.55 -9.03
C ALA A 371 16.19 12.66 -9.88
N GLY A 372 17.28 13.16 -9.30
CA GLY A 372 18.61 13.17 -9.93
C GLY A 372 19.38 11.85 -9.77
N MET A 373 18.93 10.92 -8.92
CA MET A 373 19.57 9.60 -8.76
C MET A 373 18.84 8.58 -9.63
N HIS A 374 19.60 7.70 -10.31
CA HIS A 374 19.04 6.83 -11.35
C HIS A 374 19.55 5.39 -11.25
N GLN A 375 18.61 4.45 -11.15
CA GLN A 375 18.77 2.99 -11.15
C GLN A 375 19.08 2.40 -12.52
N ALA A 376 19.03 3.21 -13.59
CA ALA A 376 19.30 2.78 -14.96
C ALA A 376 20.29 3.71 -15.67
N ARG A 377 20.56 3.42 -16.95
CA ARG A 377 21.52 4.17 -17.76
C ARG A 377 20.86 5.47 -18.24
N PRO A 378 21.63 6.50 -18.63
CA PRO A 378 21.06 7.72 -19.18
C PRO A 378 20.13 7.48 -20.39
N VAL A 379 20.42 6.47 -21.21
CA VAL A 379 19.62 6.19 -22.43
C VAL A 379 18.21 5.66 -22.11
N ASP A 380 18.00 5.16 -20.89
CA ASP A 380 16.74 4.59 -20.45
C ASP A 380 15.75 5.67 -19.99
N TYR A 381 16.21 6.92 -19.85
CA TYR A 381 15.39 8.06 -19.48
C TYR A 381 15.18 9.02 -20.66
N SER A 382 14.04 9.72 -20.65
CA SER A 382 13.79 10.79 -21.63
C SER A 382 14.89 11.86 -21.53
N PRO A 383 15.47 12.34 -22.66
CA PRO A 383 16.45 13.41 -22.63
C PRO A 383 15.95 14.69 -21.94
N LYS A 384 14.64 14.97 -22.04
CA LYS A 384 14.01 16.10 -21.34
C LYS A 384 13.94 15.89 -19.83
N TYR A 385 13.77 14.65 -19.38
CA TYR A 385 13.76 14.32 -17.96
C TYR A 385 15.14 14.52 -17.33
N ILE A 386 16.19 14.02 -17.98
CA ILE A 386 17.58 14.20 -17.53
C ILE A 386 17.99 15.67 -17.56
N LYS A 387 17.59 16.41 -18.60
CA LYS A 387 17.86 17.85 -18.66
C LYS A 387 17.15 18.61 -17.55
N ARG A 388 16.02 18.11 -17.04
CA ARG A 388 15.17 18.81 -16.08
C ARG A 388 15.87 19.10 -14.75
N GLN A 389 16.71 18.17 -14.32
CA GLN A 389 17.41 18.24 -13.05
C GLN A 389 18.80 17.66 -13.25
N LYS A 390 19.82 18.34 -12.72
CA LYS A 390 21.18 17.82 -12.77
C LYS A 390 21.24 16.43 -12.14
N SER A 391 21.69 15.44 -12.91
CA SER A 391 21.80 14.05 -12.45
C SER A 391 22.94 13.90 -11.43
N ILE A 392 22.71 13.14 -10.38
CA ILE A 392 23.66 12.83 -9.31
C ILE A 392 24.28 11.47 -9.55
N SER A 393 23.51 10.48 -10.00
CA SER A 393 24.01 9.13 -10.27
C SER A 393 23.37 8.47 -11.48
N PHE A 394 24.06 7.49 -12.03
CA PHE A 394 23.55 6.52 -13.01
C PHE A 394 24.12 5.14 -12.73
N HIS A 395 23.31 4.11 -12.93
CA HIS A 395 23.66 2.70 -12.73
C HIS A 395 23.97 1.99 -14.05
N LYS A 396 24.47 0.75 -13.95
CA LYS A 396 24.79 -0.14 -15.08
C LYS A 396 25.81 0.44 -16.04
N PHE A 397 26.86 1.06 -15.50
CA PHE A 397 27.87 1.65 -16.37
C PHE A 397 28.61 0.60 -17.22
N ASP A 398 28.54 -0.67 -16.86
CA ASP A 398 29.14 -1.81 -17.56
C ASP A 398 28.45 -2.10 -18.90
N GLU A 399 27.27 -1.54 -19.13
CA GLU A 399 26.53 -1.63 -20.40
C GLU A 399 26.78 -0.40 -21.33
N ILE A 400 27.63 0.55 -20.93
CA ILE A 400 27.89 1.80 -21.65
C ILE A 400 29.40 2.17 -21.59
N ASP A 401 29.78 3.28 -22.22
CA ASP A 401 31.10 3.89 -21.99
C ASP A 401 31.03 4.73 -20.70
N PRO A 402 31.67 4.29 -19.59
CA PRO A 402 31.54 4.98 -18.32
C PRO A 402 32.25 6.33 -18.30
N TYR A 403 33.39 6.47 -19.00
CA TYR A 403 34.15 7.73 -18.99
C TYR A 403 33.45 8.80 -19.81
N LYS A 404 32.92 8.43 -20.98
CA LYS A 404 32.09 9.32 -21.80
C LYS A 404 30.82 9.72 -21.06
N THR A 405 30.15 8.76 -20.42
CA THR A 405 28.93 9.02 -19.65
C THR A 405 29.19 9.94 -18.47
N PHE A 406 30.22 9.65 -17.68
CA PHE A 406 30.62 10.49 -16.56
C PHE A 406 30.95 11.91 -17.01
N GLY A 407 31.75 12.05 -18.07
CA GLY A 407 32.16 13.35 -18.61
C GLY A 407 31.00 14.17 -19.17
N ALA A 408 29.99 13.53 -19.76
CA ALA A 408 28.84 14.20 -20.38
C ALA A 408 27.73 14.57 -19.37
N TYR A 409 27.49 13.72 -18.37
CA TYR A 409 26.32 13.87 -17.50
C TYR A 409 26.65 14.22 -16.05
N LEU A 410 27.81 13.83 -15.51
CA LEU A 410 28.07 13.88 -14.06
C LEU A 410 29.24 14.77 -13.66
N ARG A 411 30.16 15.06 -14.58
CA ARG A 411 31.27 15.98 -14.33
C ARG A 411 30.77 17.43 -14.31
N GLU A 412 31.01 18.14 -13.21
CA GLU A 412 30.86 19.60 -13.22
C GLU A 412 31.97 20.24 -14.08
N GLU A 413 31.58 21.14 -14.96
CA GLU A 413 32.54 22.03 -15.59
C GLU A 413 33.04 23.02 -14.53
N LYS A 414 34.36 23.20 -14.44
CA LYS A 414 34.90 24.26 -13.58
C LYS A 414 34.41 25.59 -14.14
N SER A 415 33.41 26.20 -13.50
CA SER A 415 33.08 27.59 -13.77
C SER A 415 34.31 28.42 -13.38
N ASP A 416 34.95 29.06 -14.35
CA ASP A 416 35.93 30.12 -14.08
C ASP A 416 35.20 31.25 -13.35
N LYS A 417 35.19 31.20 -12.01
CA LYS A 417 34.78 32.30 -11.13
C LYS A 417 35.84 33.42 -11.15
N SER A 418 36.30 33.84 -12.32
CA SER A 418 37.24 34.96 -12.50
C SER A 418 36.73 36.08 -13.43
N THR A 419 35.51 36.00 -13.95
CA THR A 419 35.01 37.05 -14.85
C THR A 419 33.53 37.39 -14.59
N LYS A 420 33.26 38.09 -13.49
CA LYS A 420 32.10 39.00 -13.42
C LYS A 420 32.51 40.36 -12.84
N SER A 421 32.56 41.30 -13.79
CA SER A 421 32.50 42.76 -13.73
C SER A 421 33.34 43.50 -12.69
N LYS A 422 34.50 43.94 -13.17
CA LYS A 422 35.13 45.22 -12.81
C LYS A 422 34.56 46.41 -13.61
N ASP A 423 33.41 46.24 -14.26
CA ASP A 423 32.77 47.28 -15.08
C ASP A 423 31.36 47.56 -14.56
N GLU A 424 31.28 48.32 -13.46
CA GLU A 424 30.24 49.34 -13.27
C GLU A 424 30.94 50.54 -12.61
N LEU A 425 31.06 51.60 -13.39
CA LEU A 425 31.54 52.93 -13.03
C LEU A 425 30.40 53.90 -13.37
#